data_AF-A0A1F4TNW5-F1
#
_entry.id   AF-A0A1F4TNW5-F1
#
_cell.length_a   1.000
_cell.length_b   1.000
_cell.length_c   1.000
_cell.angle_alpha   90.00
_cell.angle_beta   90.00
_cell.angle_gamma   90.00
#
_symmetry.space_group_name_H-M   'P 1'
#
loop_
_entity.id
_entity.type
_entity.pdbx_description
1 polymer ?
#
loop_
_entity_poly.entity_id
_entity_poly.type
_entity_poly.pdbx_seq_one_letter_code
_entity_poly.pdbx_strand_id
1 'polypeptide(L)' 'MNITDYHAKYFAYELTKRCASDSLEKLSSTLSNAQVDLNPHQIEAALFAFRSPLSKGAILADEVGLGKTIEAGLVLS' A
#
# COMPACT_ATOMS: atom_id res chain seq x y z
N MET A 1 12.12 21.87 -16.73
CA MET A 1 11.65 21.91 -15.33
C MET A 1 12.89 22.14 -14.46
N ASN A 2 13.06 23.32 -13.85
CA ASN A 2 14.21 23.61 -12.99
C ASN A 2 13.89 23.16 -11.56
N ILE A 3 14.61 22.15 -11.08
CA ILE A 3 14.52 21.65 -9.71
C ILE A 3 15.51 22.46 -8.86
N THR A 4 15.05 23.02 -7.73
CA THR A 4 15.93 23.72 -6.78
C THR A 4 16.66 22.72 -5.89
N ASP A 5 17.77 23.13 -5.25
CA ASP A 5 18.52 22.26 -4.32
C ASP A 5 17.64 21.71 -3.19
N TYR A 6 16.65 22.50 -2.74
CA TYR A 6 15.65 22.05 -1.79
C TYR A 6 14.81 20.88 -2.33
N HIS A 7 14.25 21.03 -3.54
CA HIS A 7 13.45 19.99 -4.18
C HIS A 7 14.28 18.74 -4.46
N ALA A 8 15.54 18.88 -4.88
CA ALA A 8 16.44 17.76 -5.09
C ALA A 8 16.66 16.96 -3.81
N LYS A 9 16.88 17.63 -2.67
CA LYS A 9 17.00 17.00 -1.36
C LYS A 9 15.70 16.33 -0.91
N TYR A 10 14.56 16.98 -1.14
CA TYR A 10 13.25 16.43 -0.82
C TYR A 10 12.96 15.14 -1.61
N PHE A 11 13.18 15.13 -2.93
CA PHE A 11 12.97 13.94 -3.75
C PHE A 11 13.94 12.81 -3.40
N ALA A 12 15.20 13.12 -3.11
CA ALA A 12 16.16 12.12 -2.64
C ALA A 12 15.72 11.47 -1.31
N TYR A 13 15.15 12.27 -0.40
CA TYR A 13 14.55 11.75 0.83
C TYR A 13 13.35 10.86 0.54
N GLU A 14 12.38 11.30 -0.27
CA GLU A 14 11.20 10.49 -0.59
C GLU A 14 11.55 9.16 -1.27
N LEU A 15 12.57 9.13 -2.15
CA LEU A 15 13.06 7.91 -2.79
C LEU A 15 13.70 6.91 -1.81
N THR A 16 14.23 7.38 -0.68
CA THR A 16 14.95 6.55 0.31
C THR A 16 14.16 6.34 1.60
N LYS A 17 13.02 7.01 1.75
CA LYS A 17 12.14 6.94 2.91
C LYS A 17 11.63 5.51 3.07
N ARG A 18 11.92 4.92 4.24
CA ARG A 18 11.36 3.62 4.64
C ARG A 18 10.18 3.89 5.56
N CYS A 19 9.01 3.40 5.17
CA CYS A 19 7.82 3.47 6.00
C CYS A 19 7.66 2.15 6.78
N ALA A 20 7.10 2.21 7.99
CA ALA A 20 6.82 1.00 8.75
C ALA A 20 5.80 0.13 7.98
N SER A 21 5.90 -1.19 8.10
CA SER A 21 5.05 -2.11 7.32
C SER A 21 3.56 -1.93 7.59
N ASP A 22 3.19 -1.42 8.76
CA ASP A 22 1.82 -1.13 9.22
C ASP A 22 1.39 0.33 8.97
N SER A 23 2.25 1.15 8.36
CA SER A 23 1.94 2.56 8.10
C SER A 23 1.00 2.75 6.90
N LEU A 24 0.07 3.69 7.04
CA LEU A 24 -0.86 4.06 5.96
C LEU A 24 -0.13 4.67 4.74
N GLU A 25 1.03 5.28 4.95
CA GLU A 25 1.86 5.84 3.89
C GLU A 25 2.32 4.78 2.89
N LYS A 26 2.61 3.56 3.38
CA LYS A 26 2.95 2.43 2.52
C LYS A 26 1.78 2.08 1.59
N LEU A 27 0.57 1.96 2.15
CA LEU A 27 -0.65 1.69 1.38
C LEU A 27 -0.94 2.80 0.35
N SER A 28 -0.74 4.08 0.72
CA SER A 28 -0.94 5.21 -0.20
C SER A 28 -0.02 5.12 -1.43
N SER A 29 1.25 4.79 -1.23
CA SER A 29 2.20 4.59 -2.34
C SER A 29 1.82 3.41 -3.23
N THR A 30 1.31 2.32 -2.65
CA THR A 30 0.81 1.16 -3.39
C THR A 30 -0.41 1.52 -4.23
N LEU A 31 -1.40 2.21 -3.65
CA LEU A 31 -2.61 2.63 -4.35
C LEU A 31 -2.28 3.56 -5.53
N SER A 32 -1.36 4.49 -5.34
CA SER A 32 -0.96 5.42 -6.41
C SER A 32 -0.30 4.72 -7.61
N ASN A 33 0.30 3.54 -7.40
CA ASN A 33 0.96 2.75 -8.44
C ASN A 33 0.07 1.62 -8.99
N ALA A 34 -1.12 1.41 -8.43
CA ALA A 34 -2.02 0.35 -8.86
C ALA A 34 -2.45 0.58 -10.31
N GLN A 35 -2.21 -0.41 -11.17
CA GLN A 35 -2.61 -0.40 -12.58
C GLN A 35 -4.01 -0.99 -12.82
N VAL A 36 -4.72 -1.29 -11.74
CA VAL A 36 -6.03 -1.93 -11.75
C VAL A 36 -7.04 -1.03 -11.04
N ASP A 37 -8.29 -1.06 -11.51
CA ASP A 37 -9.38 -0.40 -10.81
C ASP A 37 -9.66 -1.15 -9.50
N LEU A 38 -9.48 -0.45 -8.38
CA LEU A 38 -9.66 -1.00 -7.05
C LEU A 38 -11.08 -0.76 -6.55
N ASN A 39 -11.70 -1.80 -6.00
CA ASN A 39 -12.97 -1.67 -5.31
C ASN A 39 -12.77 -1.27 -3.84
N PRO A 40 -13.72 -0.55 -3.21
CA PRO A 40 -13.61 -0.13 -1.82
C PRO A 40 -13.33 -1.28 -0.83
N HIS A 41 -13.94 -2.45 -1.03
CA HIS A 41 -13.72 -3.60 -0.14
C HIS A 41 -12.28 -4.12 -0.18
N GLN A 42 -11.60 -3.97 -1.32
CA GLN A 42 -10.22 -4.42 -1.48
C GLN A 42 -9.25 -3.53 -0.69
N ILE A 43 -9.55 -2.24 -0.63
CA ILE A 43 -8.80 -1.27 0.17
C ILE A 43 -9.01 -1.56 1.67
N GLU A 44 -10.26 -1.83 2.08
CA GLU A 44 -10.59 -2.21 3.46
C GLU A 44 -9.89 -3.50 3.89
N ALA A 45 -9.83 -4.52 3.03
CA ALA A 45 -9.13 -5.77 3.29
C ALA A 45 -7.62 -5.55 3.49
N ALA A 46 -6.99 -4.71 2.66
CA ALA A 46 -5.59 -4.34 2.82
C ALA A 46 -5.36 -3.56 4.13
N LEU A 47 -6.21 -2.58 4.45
CA LEU A 47 -6.15 -1.83 5.70
C LEU A 47 -6.29 -2.75 6.93
N PHE A 48 -7.19 -3.73 6.87
CA PHE A 48 -7.34 -4.73 7.92
C PHE A 48 -6.05 -5.54 8.10
N ALA A 49 -5.45 -6.01 7.01
CA ALA A 49 -4.21 -6.76 7.06
C ALA A 49 -3.04 -5.94 7.64
N PHE A 50 -2.91 -4.66 7.26
CA PHE A 50 -1.89 -3.75 7.80
C PHE A 50 -2.07 -3.43 9.28
N ARG A 51 -3.32 -3.33 9.74
CA ARG A 51 -3.67 -3.06 11.14
C ARG A 51 -3.64 -4.31 12.02
N SER A 52 -3.43 -5.50 11.46
CA SER A 52 -3.49 -6.77 12.19
C SER A 52 -2.44 -6.78 13.32
N PRO A 53 -2.85 -6.61 14.58
CA PRO A 53 -1.97 -6.19 15.67
C PRO A 53 -1.03 -7.27 16.19
N LEU A 54 -1.10 -8.49 15.65
CA LEU A 54 -0.38 -9.65 16.17
C LEU A 54 0.66 -10.23 15.21
N SER A 55 0.90 -9.62 14.04
CA SER A 55 1.91 -10.08 13.08
C SER A 55 1.77 -11.55 12.64
N LYS A 56 0.60 -12.19 12.87
CA LYS A 56 0.33 -13.60 12.52
C LYS A 56 -0.23 -13.78 11.11
N GLY A 57 -0.37 -12.69 10.35
CA GLY A 57 -1.00 -12.67 9.04
C GLY A 57 -2.50 -12.37 9.09
N ALA A 58 -3.12 -12.43 7.92
CA ALA A 58 -4.56 -12.23 7.72
C ALA A 58 -5.09 -13.34 6.79
N ILE A 59 -6.36 -13.69 6.94
CA ILE A 59 -7.05 -14.63 6.04
C ILE A 59 -8.07 -13.82 5.24
N LEU A 60 -7.90 -13.81 3.92
CA LEU A 60 -8.86 -13.23 2.97
C LEU A 60 -9.80 -14.35 2.52
N ALA A 61 -11.06 -14.24 2.91
CA ALA A 61 -12.06 -15.31 2.75
C ALA A 61 -13.31 -14.85 1.98
N ASP A 62 -13.17 -13.84 1.14
CA ASP A 62 -14.25 -13.34 0.28
C ASP A 62 -14.69 -14.37 -0.76
N GLU A 63 -15.81 -14.11 -1.43
CA GLU A 63 -16.32 -14.97 -2.49
C GLU A 63 -15.32 -15.17 -3.65
N VAL A 64 -15.49 -16.24 -4.42
CA VAL A 64 -14.67 -16.50 -5.61
C VAL A 64 -14.92 -15.40 -6.64
N GLY A 65 -13.85 -14.83 -7.20
CA GLY A 65 -13.94 -13.72 -8.16
C GLY A 65 -13.93 -12.31 -7.55
N LEU A 66 -14.01 -12.17 -6.22
CA LEU A 66 -14.06 -10.86 -5.56
C LEU A 66 -12.73 -10.10 -5.46
N GLY A 67 -11.62 -10.76 -5.83
CA GLY A 67 -10.31 -10.11 -5.94
C GLY A 67 -9.33 -10.35 -4.79
N LYS A 68 -9.42 -11.46 -4.06
CA LYS A 68 -8.45 -11.84 -3.00
C LYS A 68 -6.97 -11.74 -3.41
N THR A 69 -6.64 -12.00 -4.68
CA THR A 69 -5.26 -11.84 -5.20
C THR A 69 -4.84 -10.37 -5.34
N ILE A 70 -5.79 -9.49 -5.69
CA ILE A 70 -5.56 -8.04 -5.76
C ILE A 70 -5.28 -7.53 -4.35
N GLU A 71 -6.10 -7.92 -3.38
CA GLU A 71 -5.94 -7.58 -1.96
C GLU A 71 -4.57 -8.04 -1.41
N ALA A 72 -4.17 -9.28 -1.70
CA ALA A 72 -2.85 -9.78 -1.32
C ALA A 72 -1.71 -8.98 -1.98
N GLY A 73 -1.87 -8.60 -3.25
CA GLY A 73 -0.95 -7.71 -3.94
C GLY A 73 -0.78 -6.37 -3.24
N LEU A 74 -1.89 -5.74 -2.82
CA LEU A 74 -1.88 -4.48 -2.08
C LEU A 74 -1.10 -4.57 -0.75
N VAL A 75 -1.18 -5.71 -0.06
CA VAL A 75 -0.48 -5.95 1.20
C VAL A 75 1.03 -6.19 1.00
N LEU A 76 1.41 -6.85 -0.09
CA LEU A 76 2.80 -7.22 -0.37
C LEU A 76 3.64 -6.12 -1.02
N SER A 77 2.98 -5.16 -1.67
CA SER A 77 3.63 -4.04 -2.39
C SER A 77 4.42 -3.11 -1.47
#